data_AF-A0A813EBI4-F1
#
_entry.id   AF-A0A813EBI4-F1
#
_cell.length_a   1.000
_cell.length_b   1.000
_cell.length_c   1.000
_cell.angle_alpha   90.00
_cell.angle_beta   90.00
_cell.angle_gamma   90.00
#
_symmetry.space_group_name_H-M   'P 1'
#
loop_
_entity.id
_entity.type
_entity.pdbx_description
1 polymer ?
#
loop_
_entity_poly.entity_id
_entity_poly.type
_entity_poly.pdbx_seq_one_letter_code
_entity_poly.pdbx_strand_id
1 'polypeptide(L)'
;DILDQALVSPMYNAWILLLFILTGFLRHKLHRRDTQEWLHKVKFGRLPWAAIVQPYSFFLVVLLVVYLSMLSNFASLMHTYANLDPTAIHLPALNATRVDEEQGAYAVPGWLRFLAIVAPAFVGLTFVVTAAHLWLHLPRSRGFDEHLRWFPTYSHDLAMQVVALPLVYGIFALGSLVQMLELFTGKAYSDATNGSPGTVGPQAEAAWSRAVGHVDRSYKTNFELADLYEAWALRSFGKLCFTLVSRQVRLEVPTVQYILETVKSHLSVVASAESRDLGVLNDLVILSNPQKLLYEPLQQTSYIGVRVFVWTYGFKSVYLLALAILNDPPFSIPLCGDDGVFPAVCSLIPYVDGAAFLASTLAIYNLVVFEQNLQDILNRNDFRAFEKFLSVKVLVSITFLQGFALQVILGSVYRFSKAQIDLCYAALICCEVLPLSLLVFKGWRPSSGDWYAGDSESRQSRRDVESELMRGQLADEASSPSDDAAFVASRQPTEALTARLAQANDITAVIELRGDVRAKEGKALEDLINTFSKTVRAHYKPAALFRCRTTNDFRVR
;
A
#
# COMPACT_ATOMS: atom_id res chain seq x y z
N ASP A 1 -11.75 -19.32 -31.79
CA ASP A 1 -11.08 -18.21 -32.48
C ASP A 1 -11.89 -16.90 -32.47
N ILE A 2 -12.96 -16.73 -33.25
CA ILE A 2 -13.70 -15.44 -33.29
C ILE A 2 -14.53 -15.19 -32.02
N LEU A 3 -15.14 -16.23 -31.45
CA LEU A 3 -15.83 -16.12 -30.15
C LEU A 3 -14.84 -15.88 -29.00
N ASP A 4 -13.59 -16.32 -29.12
CA ASP A 4 -12.58 -16.16 -28.08
C ASP A 4 -12.10 -14.71 -28.00
N GLN A 5 -11.84 -14.02 -29.12
CA GLN A 5 -11.34 -12.65 -29.07
C GLN A 5 -12.40 -11.62 -28.62
N ALA A 6 -13.65 -11.76 -29.07
CA ALA A 6 -14.72 -10.82 -28.72
C ALA A 6 -15.18 -10.93 -27.25
N LEU A 7 -15.06 -12.11 -26.63
CA LEU A 7 -15.33 -12.31 -25.21
C LEU A 7 -14.14 -11.91 -24.33
N VAL A 8 -12.90 -12.14 -24.78
CA VAL A 8 -11.71 -11.97 -23.93
C VAL A 8 -11.47 -10.51 -23.52
N SER A 9 -11.77 -9.51 -24.35
CA SER A 9 -11.53 -8.10 -24.01
C SER A 9 -12.42 -7.57 -22.87
N PRO A 10 -13.77 -7.60 -22.94
CA PRO A 10 -14.61 -7.16 -21.81
C PRO A 10 -14.47 -8.07 -20.59
N MET A 11 -14.19 -9.37 -20.81
CA MET A 11 -13.89 -10.26 -19.69
C MET A 11 -12.57 -9.91 -19.00
N TYR A 12 -11.59 -9.31 -19.69
CA TYR A 12 -10.28 -8.99 -19.10
C TYR A 12 -10.41 -8.10 -17.86
N ASN A 13 -11.20 -7.03 -17.91
CA ASN A 13 -11.42 -6.14 -16.76
C ASN A 13 -12.16 -6.86 -15.62
N ALA A 14 -13.14 -7.72 -15.95
CA ALA A 14 -13.83 -8.55 -14.97
C ALA A 14 -12.90 -9.61 -14.35
N TRP A 15 -11.99 -10.20 -15.12
CA TRP A 15 -10.97 -11.14 -14.66
C TRP A 15 -9.98 -10.48 -13.71
N ILE A 16 -9.59 -9.24 -13.98
CA ILE A 16 -8.74 -8.47 -13.07
C ILE A 16 -9.45 -8.20 -11.74
N LEU A 17 -10.72 -7.77 -11.78
CA LEU A 17 -11.48 -7.58 -10.54
C LEU A 17 -11.62 -8.90 -9.77
N LEU A 18 -11.96 -9.98 -10.47
CA LEU A 18 -12.04 -11.32 -9.91
C LEU A 18 -10.69 -11.74 -9.33
N LEU A 19 -9.57 -11.43 -9.98
CA LEU A 19 -8.23 -11.68 -9.49
C LEU A 19 -7.97 -10.93 -8.19
N PHE A 20 -8.35 -9.65 -8.07
CA PHE A 20 -8.22 -8.92 -6.81
C PHE A 20 -9.07 -9.55 -5.69
N ILE A 21 -10.30 -9.97 -6.00
CA ILE A 21 -11.19 -10.67 -5.06
C ILE A 21 -10.58 -12.00 -4.62
N LEU A 22 -10.10 -12.81 -5.59
CA LEU A 22 -9.46 -14.10 -5.34
C LEU A 22 -8.17 -13.94 -4.54
N THR A 23 -7.35 -12.92 -4.84
CA THR A 23 -6.13 -12.60 -4.09
C THR A 23 -6.49 -12.18 -2.66
N GLY A 24 -7.56 -11.41 -2.47
CA GLY A 24 -8.09 -11.06 -1.15
C GLY A 24 -8.56 -12.28 -0.36
N PHE A 25 -9.30 -13.19 -1.00
CA PHE A 25 -9.74 -14.45 -0.39
C PHE A 25 -8.56 -15.36 -0.05
N LEU A 26 -7.62 -15.53 -0.99
CA LEU A 26 -6.41 -16.30 -0.81
C LEU A 26 -5.62 -15.76 0.37
N ARG A 27 -5.43 -14.43 0.44
CA ARG A 27 -4.77 -13.76 1.56
C ARG A 27 -5.47 -14.05 2.89
N HIS A 28 -6.79 -13.86 2.96
CA HIS A 28 -7.56 -14.16 4.18
C HIS A 28 -7.44 -15.64 4.60
N LYS A 29 -7.45 -16.57 3.64
CA LYS A 29 -7.27 -18.01 3.93
C LYS A 29 -5.85 -18.33 4.39
N LEU A 30 -4.84 -17.73 3.76
CA LEU A 30 -3.43 -17.92 4.07
C LEU A 30 -3.00 -17.21 5.35
N HIS A 31 -3.74 -16.21 5.82
CA HIS A 31 -3.53 -15.59 7.13
C HIS A 31 -4.01 -16.47 8.30
N ARG A 32 -4.83 -17.49 8.03
CA ARG A 32 -5.23 -18.45 9.07
C ARG A 32 -4.10 -19.40 9.39
N ARG A 33 -3.79 -19.51 10.68
CA ARG A 33 -2.73 -20.37 11.21
C ARG A 33 -2.85 -21.82 10.78
N ASP A 34 -4.04 -22.39 10.89
CA ASP A 34 -4.27 -23.80 10.59
C ASP A 34 -3.94 -24.11 9.12
N THR A 35 -4.28 -23.20 8.22
CA THR A 35 -3.93 -23.29 6.79
C THR A 35 -2.42 -23.27 6.59
N GLN A 36 -1.70 -22.41 7.32
CA GLN A 36 -0.25 -22.29 7.22
C GLN A 36 0.48 -23.53 7.76
N GLU A 37 0.05 -24.03 8.92
CA GLU A 37 0.59 -25.25 9.51
C GLU A 37 0.31 -26.47 8.60
N TRP A 38 -0.88 -26.52 7.99
CA TRP A 38 -1.23 -27.53 7.00
C TRP A 38 -0.32 -27.44 5.76
N LEU A 39 -0.17 -26.25 5.17
CA LEU A 39 0.71 -26.04 4.01
C LEU A 39 2.16 -26.43 4.30
N HIS A 40 2.66 -26.18 5.52
CA HIS A 40 4.01 -26.60 5.92
C HIS A 40 4.14 -28.13 6.06
N LYS A 41 3.10 -28.81 6.54
CA LYS A 41 3.07 -30.29 6.64
C LYS A 41 3.05 -30.95 5.27
N VAL A 42 2.46 -30.31 4.27
CA VAL A 42 2.43 -30.80 2.87
C VAL A 42 3.81 -30.62 2.23
N LYS A 43 4.72 -31.56 2.49
CA LYS A 43 6.06 -31.63 1.87
C LYS A 43 5.96 -32.10 0.40
N PHE A 44 5.39 -31.29 -0.48
CA PHE A 44 5.26 -31.65 -1.90
C PHE A 44 6.56 -31.37 -2.67
N GLY A 45 7.57 -32.22 -2.51
CA GLY A 45 8.86 -32.04 -3.18
C GLY A 45 9.77 -30.97 -2.54
N ARG A 46 11.04 -30.91 -2.97
CA ARG A 46 12.07 -30.02 -2.40
C ARG A 46 11.88 -28.53 -2.72
N LEU A 47 10.80 -28.17 -3.44
CA LEU A 47 10.51 -26.79 -3.81
C LEU A 47 9.94 -26.03 -2.61
N PRO A 48 10.30 -24.75 -2.42
CA PRO A 48 9.74 -23.90 -1.38
C PRO A 48 8.31 -23.48 -1.75
N TRP A 49 7.37 -24.43 -1.81
CA TRP A 49 5.96 -24.16 -2.14
C TRP A 49 5.36 -23.07 -1.25
N ALA A 50 5.79 -23.03 0.02
CA ALA A 50 5.38 -21.97 0.93
C ALA A 50 5.72 -20.56 0.41
N ALA A 51 6.82 -20.38 -0.33
CA ALA A 51 7.20 -19.11 -0.95
C ALA A 51 6.38 -18.80 -2.22
N ILE A 52 6.06 -19.82 -3.02
CA ILE A 52 5.25 -19.68 -4.25
C ILE A 52 3.80 -19.35 -3.91
N VAL A 53 3.26 -20.01 -2.88
CA VAL A 53 1.87 -19.86 -2.43
C VAL A 53 1.64 -18.54 -1.69
N GLN A 54 2.69 -17.76 -1.37
CA GLN A 54 2.50 -16.46 -0.71
C GLN A 54 1.59 -15.56 -1.57
N PRO A 55 0.67 -14.80 -0.94
CA PRO A 55 -0.29 -13.98 -1.69
C PRO A 55 0.36 -13.07 -2.72
N TYR A 56 1.48 -12.44 -2.37
CA TYR A 56 2.21 -11.55 -3.26
C TYR A 56 3.00 -12.27 -4.36
N SER A 57 3.45 -13.51 -4.13
CA SER A 57 4.15 -14.32 -5.15
C SER A 57 3.15 -14.78 -6.19
N PHE A 58 2.00 -15.26 -5.74
CA PHE A 58 0.86 -15.57 -6.60
C PHE A 58 0.43 -14.32 -7.40
N PHE A 59 0.26 -13.19 -6.72
CA PHE A 59 -0.08 -11.92 -7.36
C PHE A 59 0.94 -11.53 -8.44
N LEU A 60 2.24 -11.62 -8.13
CA LEU A 60 3.32 -11.31 -9.08
C LEU A 60 3.30 -12.27 -10.29
N VAL A 61 3.05 -13.56 -10.09
CA VAL A 61 2.92 -14.54 -11.17
C VAL A 61 1.74 -14.21 -12.07
N VAL A 62 0.59 -13.83 -11.50
CA VAL A 62 -0.56 -13.46 -12.33
C VAL A 62 -0.27 -12.17 -13.11
N LEU A 63 0.33 -11.17 -12.47
CA LEU A 63 0.77 -9.96 -13.17
C LEU A 63 1.79 -10.26 -14.28
N LEU A 64 2.65 -11.27 -14.11
CA LEU A 64 3.57 -11.72 -15.17
C LEU A 64 2.81 -12.29 -16.36
N VAL A 65 1.83 -13.17 -16.11
CA VAL A 65 1.01 -13.77 -17.17
C VAL A 65 0.27 -12.68 -17.95
N VAL A 66 -0.31 -11.71 -17.24
CA VAL A 66 -0.97 -10.55 -17.84
C VAL A 66 0.02 -9.73 -18.69
N TYR A 67 1.20 -9.42 -18.14
CA TYR A 67 2.24 -8.68 -18.87
C TYR A 67 2.69 -9.42 -20.13
N LEU A 68 2.93 -10.72 -20.06
CA LEU A 68 3.31 -11.54 -21.21
C LEU A 68 2.21 -11.59 -22.27
N SER A 69 0.94 -11.65 -21.86
CA SER A 69 -0.20 -11.55 -22.78
C SER A 69 -0.23 -10.20 -23.49
N MET A 70 -0.01 -9.09 -22.78
CA MET A 70 0.07 -7.76 -23.40
C MET A 70 1.25 -7.63 -24.35
N LEU A 71 2.41 -8.17 -23.96
CA LEU A 71 3.61 -8.16 -24.80
C LEU A 71 3.41 -8.96 -26.08
N SER A 72 2.70 -10.08 -26.01
CA SER A 72 2.30 -10.88 -27.17
C SER A 72 1.39 -10.08 -28.11
N ASN A 73 0.37 -9.41 -27.58
CA ASN A 73 -0.54 -8.56 -28.38
C ASN A 73 0.22 -7.39 -29.02
N PHE A 74 1.08 -6.73 -28.24
CA PHE A 74 1.94 -5.66 -28.72
C PHE A 74 2.88 -6.13 -29.84
N ALA A 75 3.54 -7.29 -29.68
CA ALA A 75 4.41 -7.85 -30.70
C ALA A 75 3.65 -8.21 -31.98
N SER A 76 2.42 -8.75 -31.85
CA SER A 76 1.54 -9.01 -32.99
C SER A 76 1.20 -7.72 -33.74
N LEU A 77 0.90 -6.64 -33.03
CA LEU A 77 0.66 -5.32 -33.63
C LEU A 77 1.91 -4.79 -34.35
N MET A 78 3.08 -4.85 -33.71
CA MET A 78 4.33 -4.38 -34.33
C MET A 78 4.67 -5.18 -35.60
N HIS A 79 4.43 -6.49 -35.58
CA HIS A 79 4.66 -7.35 -36.74
C HIS A 79 3.69 -7.04 -37.89
N THR A 80 2.40 -6.90 -37.58
CA THR A 80 1.35 -6.69 -38.59
C THR A 80 1.48 -5.33 -39.26
N TYR A 81 1.83 -4.29 -38.49
CA TYR A 81 1.83 -2.89 -38.95
C TYR A 81 3.25 -2.32 -39.11
N ALA A 82 4.25 -3.17 -39.40
CA ALA A 82 5.64 -2.77 -39.68
C ALA A 82 6.20 -1.70 -38.70
N ASN A 83 6.09 -2.00 -37.40
CA ASN A 83 6.45 -1.11 -36.29
C ASN A 83 5.63 0.19 -36.20
N LEU A 84 4.34 0.19 -36.55
CA LEU A 84 3.48 1.39 -36.61
C LEU A 84 3.85 2.32 -37.78
N ASP A 85 4.08 1.76 -38.97
CA ASP A 85 4.24 2.55 -40.18
C ASP A 85 2.89 3.20 -40.55
N PRO A 86 2.81 4.55 -40.66
CA PRO A 86 1.58 5.24 -41.05
C PRO A 86 0.96 4.73 -42.35
N THR A 87 1.78 4.21 -43.27
CA THR A 87 1.31 3.71 -44.57
C THR A 87 0.58 2.36 -44.49
N ALA A 88 0.79 1.60 -43.41
CA ALA A 88 0.15 0.31 -43.18
C ALA A 88 -1.17 0.40 -42.41
N ILE A 89 -1.60 1.62 -42.03
CA ILE A 89 -2.78 1.82 -41.19
C ILE A 89 -4.06 1.68 -42.02
N HIS A 90 -4.95 0.79 -41.58
CA HIS A 90 -6.25 0.57 -42.21
C HIS A 90 -7.32 1.49 -41.59
N LEU A 91 -7.37 2.75 -42.03
CA LEU A 91 -8.50 3.61 -41.67
C LEU A 91 -9.74 3.27 -42.50
N PRO A 92 -10.95 3.41 -41.93
CA PRO A 92 -12.19 3.23 -42.67
C PRO A 92 -12.23 4.14 -43.91
N ALA A 93 -12.76 3.64 -45.02
CA ALA A 93 -13.04 4.44 -46.21
C ALA A 93 -14.25 5.35 -45.95
N LEU A 94 -14.01 6.42 -45.18
CA LEU A 94 -14.99 7.47 -44.92
C LEU A 94 -15.09 8.39 -46.16
N ASN A 95 -16.08 9.28 -46.17
CA ASN A 95 -16.20 10.30 -47.22
C ASN A 95 -14.89 11.12 -47.32
N ALA A 96 -14.37 11.31 -48.54
CA ALA A 96 -13.02 11.85 -48.79
C ALA A 96 -12.68 13.13 -48.01
N THR A 97 -13.63 14.04 -47.84
CA THR A 97 -13.41 15.30 -47.09
C THR A 97 -13.19 15.10 -45.58
N ARG A 98 -13.81 14.07 -44.99
CA ARG A 98 -13.68 13.75 -43.56
C ARG A 98 -12.49 12.85 -43.28
N VAL A 99 -12.07 12.09 -44.29
CA VAL A 99 -10.87 11.24 -44.23
C VAL A 99 -9.63 12.08 -43.94
N ASP A 100 -9.46 13.25 -44.55
CA ASP A 100 -8.27 14.07 -44.35
C ASP A 100 -8.16 14.61 -42.90
N GLU A 101 -9.28 15.05 -42.32
CA GLU A 101 -9.32 15.52 -40.93
C GLU A 101 -9.08 14.37 -39.93
N GLU A 102 -9.74 13.22 -40.14
CA GLU A 102 -9.57 12.06 -39.26
C GLU A 102 -8.17 11.42 -39.41
N GLN A 103 -7.62 11.34 -40.62
CA GLN A 103 -6.24 10.87 -40.85
C GLN A 103 -5.23 11.72 -40.09
N GLY A 104 -5.40 13.05 -40.07
CA GLY A 104 -4.57 13.94 -39.26
C GLY A 104 -4.69 13.65 -37.76
N ALA A 105 -5.90 13.33 -37.28
CA ALA A 105 -6.16 13.04 -35.88
C ALA A 105 -5.53 11.72 -35.40
N TYR A 106 -5.31 10.75 -36.30
CA TYR A 106 -4.69 9.45 -36.01
C TYR A 106 -3.29 9.28 -36.59
N ALA A 107 -2.66 10.35 -37.09
CA ALA A 107 -1.24 10.29 -37.44
C ALA A 107 -0.41 10.25 -36.15
N VAL A 108 0.45 9.24 -35.97
CA VAL A 108 1.34 9.16 -34.80
C VAL A 108 2.65 9.91 -35.09
N PRO A 109 2.99 10.99 -34.38
CA PRO A 109 4.28 11.66 -34.55
C PRO A 109 5.44 10.70 -34.27
N GLY A 110 6.56 10.84 -34.99
CA GLY A 110 7.70 9.92 -34.88
C GLY A 110 8.26 9.76 -33.46
N TRP A 111 8.29 10.83 -32.66
CA TRP A 111 8.73 10.77 -31.27
C TRP A 111 7.76 10.01 -30.37
N LEU A 112 6.45 10.13 -30.62
CA LEU A 112 5.40 9.42 -29.86
C LEU A 112 5.41 7.93 -30.22
N ARG A 113 5.64 7.62 -31.50
CA ARG A 113 5.88 6.24 -31.97
C ARG A 113 7.07 5.62 -31.25
N PHE A 114 8.20 6.31 -31.17
CA PHE A 114 9.38 5.84 -30.44
C PHE A 114 9.05 5.58 -28.96
N LEU A 115 8.36 6.51 -28.30
CA LEU A 115 7.97 6.37 -26.90
C LEU A 115 7.06 5.14 -26.69
N ALA A 116 6.06 4.95 -27.56
CA ALA A 116 5.16 3.80 -27.52
C ALA A 116 5.90 2.46 -27.75
N ILE A 117 6.93 2.43 -28.61
CA ILE A 117 7.75 1.22 -28.85
C ILE A 117 8.59 0.85 -27.63
N VAL A 118 9.10 1.84 -26.91
CA VAL A 118 10.00 1.64 -25.77
C VAL A 118 9.24 1.34 -24.47
N ALA A 119 8.00 1.81 -24.32
CA ALA A 119 7.17 1.66 -23.14
C ALA A 119 7.06 0.22 -22.57
N PRO A 120 6.81 -0.85 -23.38
CA PRO A 120 6.73 -2.22 -22.86
C PRO A 120 8.01 -2.71 -22.18
N ALA A 121 9.18 -2.24 -22.64
CA ALA A 121 10.47 -2.59 -22.04
C ALA A 121 10.64 -1.94 -20.66
N PHE A 122 10.18 -0.69 -20.48
CA PHE A 122 10.20 -0.02 -19.18
C PHE A 122 9.31 -0.71 -18.15
N VAL A 123 8.11 -1.17 -18.56
CA VAL A 123 7.23 -1.98 -17.70
C VAL A 123 7.89 -3.32 -17.35
N GLY A 124 8.57 -3.96 -18.32
CA GLY A 124 9.34 -5.18 -18.07
C GLY A 124 10.48 -4.99 -17.06
N LEU A 125 11.22 -3.87 -17.16
CA LEU A 125 12.25 -3.52 -16.18
C LEU A 125 11.65 -3.22 -14.80
N THR A 126 10.50 -2.56 -14.75
CA THR A 126 9.74 -2.33 -13.50
C THR A 126 9.37 -3.65 -12.84
N PHE A 127 8.92 -4.63 -13.63
CA PHE A 127 8.64 -5.99 -13.14
C PHE A 127 9.88 -6.63 -12.50
N VAL A 128 11.04 -6.55 -13.17
CA VAL A 128 12.31 -7.08 -12.65
C VAL A 128 12.70 -6.41 -11.33
N VAL A 129 12.55 -5.09 -11.21
CA VAL A 129 12.83 -4.35 -9.98
C VAL A 129 11.89 -4.81 -8.85
N THR A 130 10.59 -4.91 -9.10
CA THR A 130 9.61 -5.39 -8.12
C THR A 130 9.89 -6.84 -7.70
N ALA A 131 10.23 -7.72 -8.64
CA ALA A 131 10.58 -9.12 -8.36
C ALA A 131 11.87 -9.22 -7.52
N ALA A 132 12.90 -8.42 -7.86
CA ALA A 132 14.14 -8.34 -7.08
C ALA A 132 13.88 -7.81 -5.66
N HIS A 133 12.99 -6.82 -5.52
CA HIS A 133 12.58 -6.30 -4.22
C HIS A 133 11.92 -7.38 -3.38
N LEU A 134 10.99 -8.11 -3.97
CA LEU A 134 10.30 -9.21 -3.32
C LEU A 134 11.29 -10.28 -2.85
N TRP A 135 12.27 -10.61 -3.70
CA TRP A 135 13.32 -11.56 -3.38
C TRP A 135 14.20 -11.12 -2.20
N LEU A 136 14.45 -9.82 -2.04
CA LEU A 136 15.16 -9.30 -0.87
C LEU A 136 14.35 -9.39 0.43
N HIS A 137 13.02 -9.34 0.30
CA HIS A 137 12.08 -9.49 1.38
C HIS A 137 11.83 -10.95 1.79
N LEU A 138 12.17 -11.90 0.90
CA LEU A 138 12.18 -13.31 1.25
C LEU A 138 13.20 -13.59 2.37
N PRO A 139 12.77 -14.21 3.47
CA PRO A 139 13.61 -14.41 4.65
C PRO A 139 14.75 -15.39 4.37
N ARG A 140 15.99 -14.87 4.25
CA ARG A 140 17.20 -15.71 4.12
C ARG A 140 17.54 -16.45 5.41
N SER A 141 17.27 -15.83 6.56
CA SER A 141 17.46 -16.41 7.90
C SER A 141 16.73 -15.64 8.99
N ARG A 142 15.39 -15.61 8.94
CA ARG A 142 14.63 -15.18 10.12
C ARG A 142 14.60 -16.33 11.11
N GLY A 143 15.17 -16.13 12.30
CA GLY A 143 15.13 -17.06 13.45
C GLY A 143 13.71 -17.23 14.04
N PHE A 144 12.69 -17.14 13.20
CA PHE A 144 11.42 -17.79 13.42
C PHE A 144 11.72 -19.28 13.62
N ASP A 145 10.86 -19.97 14.37
CA ASP A 145 10.70 -21.42 14.28
C ASP A 145 11.13 -21.93 12.91
N GLU A 146 12.19 -22.76 12.82
CA GLU A 146 12.78 -23.15 11.53
C GLU A 146 11.72 -23.71 10.55
N HIS A 147 10.58 -24.15 11.09
CA HIS A 147 9.41 -24.67 10.40
C HIS A 147 8.39 -23.61 9.90
N LEU A 148 8.45 -22.34 10.29
CA LEU A 148 7.52 -21.29 9.81
C LEU A 148 8.26 -20.10 9.15
N ARG A 149 9.50 -20.34 8.69
CA ARG A 149 10.38 -19.31 8.09
C ARG A 149 9.75 -18.55 6.93
N TRP A 150 8.81 -19.14 6.20
CA TRP A 150 8.29 -18.64 4.93
C TRP A 150 6.98 -17.84 5.07
N PHE A 151 6.63 -17.31 6.25
CA PHE A 151 5.40 -16.55 6.39
C PHE A 151 5.67 -15.06 6.55
N PRO A 152 5.10 -14.20 5.69
CA PRO A 152 5.22 -12.77 5.84
C PRO A 152 4.46 -12.35 7.09
N THR A 153 5.06 -11.48 7.89
CA THR A 153 4.33 -10.85 8.98
C THR A 153 3.25 -9.91 8.42
N TYR A 154 2.27 -9.52 9.23
CA TYR A 154 1.21 -8.61 8.79
C TYR A 154 1.76 -7.33 8.15
N SER A 155 2.73 -6.73 8.83
CA SER A 155 3.34 -5.48 8.41
C SER A 155 4.15 -5.65 7.12
N HIS A 156 4.76 -6.83 6.93
CA HIS A 156 5.44 -7.20 5.69
C HIS A 156 4.49 -7.37 4.51
N ASP A 157 3.39 -8.08 4.72
CA ASP A 157 2.40 -8.28 3.67
C ASP A 157 1.74 -6.95 3.24
N LEU A 158 1.44 -6.05 4.19
CA LEU A 158 0.98 -4.69 3.88
C LEU A 158 2.02 -3.90 3.07
N ALA A 159 3.30 -4.01 3.42
CA ALA A 159 4.37 -3.35 2.69
C ALA A 159 4.49 -3.87 1.25
N MET A 160 4.34 -5.17 1.02
CA MET A 160 4.44 -5.75 -0.32
C MET A 160 3.32 -5.28 -1.24
N GLN A 161 2.12 -5.01 -0.71
CA GLN A 161 1.04 -4.38 -1.49
C GLN A 161 1.41 -2.97 -1.95
N VAL A 162 2.07 -2.21 -1.07
CA VAL A 162 2.55 -0.86 -1.42
C VAL A 162 3.67 -0.93 -2.46
N VAL A 163 4.62 -1.86 -2.28
CA VAL A 163 5.76 -2.04 -3.19
C VAL A 163 5.34 -2.43 -4.61
N ALA A 164 4.23 -3.16 -4.76
CA ALA A 164 3.71 -3.56 -6.07
C ALA A 164 3.02 -2.43 -6.86
N LEU A 165 2.77 -1.27 -6.24
CA LEU A 165 2.03 -0.16 -6.86
C LEU A 165 2.55 0.29 -8.23
N PRO A 166 3.87 0.55 -8.44
CA PRO A 166 4.37 0.99 -9.74
C PRO A 166 4.16 -0.08 -10.82
N LEU A 167 4.29 -1.36 -10.48
CA LEU A 167 4.08 -2.45 -11.42
C LEU A 167 2.62 -2.55 -11.85
N VAL A 168 1.68 -2.44 -10.91
CA VAL A 168 0.25 -2.46 -11.20
C VAL A 168 -0.13 -1.32 -12.16
N TYR A 169 0.34 -0.09 -11.89
CA TYR A 169 0.14 1.04 -12.81
C TYR A 169 0.78 0.80 -14.17
N GLY A 170 2.00 0.28 -14.23
CA GLY A 170 2.68 -0.02 -15.48
C GLY A 170 1.90 -1.02 -16.35
N ILE A 171 1.31 -2.05 -15.74
CA ILE A 171 0.50 -3.04 -16.46
C ILE A 171 -0.79 -2.42 -17.01
N PHE A 172 -1.52 -1.65 -16.21
CA PHE A 172 -2.73 -0.97 -16.70
C PHE A 172 -2.43 0.08 -17.77
N ALA A 173 -1.36 0.85 -17.61
CA ALA A 173 -0.92 1.82 -18.60
C ALA A 173 -0.48 1.14 -19.91
N LEU A 174 0.21 -0.01 -19.83
CA LEU A 174 0.57 -0.80 -21.00
C LEU A 174 -0.67 -1.35 -21.71
N GLY A 175 -1.66 -1.83 -20.96
CA GLY A 175 -2.96 -2.23 -21.51
C GLY A 175 -3.64 -1.11 -22.28
N SER A 176 -3.71 0.08 -21.68
CA SER A 176 -4.24 1.29 -22.31
C SER A 176 -3.44 1.72 -23.55
N LEU A 177 -2.11 1.60 -23.51
CA LEU A 177 -1.22 1.87 -24.64
C LEU A 177 -1.53 0.94 -25.81
N VAL A 178 -1.61 -0.38 -25.56
CA VAL A 178 -1.91 -1.38 -26.59
C VAL A 178 -3.27 -1.11 -27.24
N GLN A 179 -4.30 -0.84 -26.45
CA GLN A 179 -5.65 -0.53 -26.96
C GLN A 179 -5.67 0.74 -27.80
N MET A 180 -4.94 1.78 -27.39
CA MET A 180 -4.79 2.98 -28.21
C MET A 180 -4.07 2.64 -29.52
N LEU A 181 -2.99 1.87 -29.49
CA LEU A 181 -2.31 1.43 -30.73
C LEU A 181 -3.21 0.60 -31.64
N GLU A 182 -4.12 -0.23 -31.11
CA GLU A 182 -5.13 -0.94 -31.91
C GLU A 182 -6.10 0.02 -32.61
N LEU A 183 -6.45 1.13 -31.96
CA LEU A 183 -7.25 2.19 -32.58
C LEU A 183 -6.46 2.89 -33.70
N PHE A 184 -5.24 3.31 -33.41
CA PHE A 184 -4.36 4.01 -34.35
C PHE A 184 -3.99 3.16 -35.58
N THR A 185 -3.90 1.83 -35.43
CA THR A 185 -3.57 0.92 -36.55
C THR A 185 -4.80 0.48 -37.35
N GLY A 186 -6.00 0.82 -36.88
CA GLY A 186 -7.26 0.36 -37.49
C GLY A 186 -7.62 -1.08 -37.14
N LYS A 187 -6.85 -1.76 -36.29
CA LYS A 187 -7.18 -3.11 -35.81
C LYS A 187 -8.52 -3.12 -35.07
N ALA A 188 -8.76 -2.15 -34.20
CA ALA A 188 -10.03 -2.05 -33.46
C ALA A 188 -11.25 -1.90 -34.41
N TYR A 189 -11.07 -1.22 -35.54
CA TYR A 189 -12.10 -1.12 -36.59
C TYR A 189 -12.30 -2.45 -37.31
N SER A 190 -11.22 -3.13 -37.67
CA SER A 190 -11.26 -4.45 -38.31
C SER A 190 -11.99 -5.46 -37.41
N ASP A 191 -11.70 -5.47 -36.12
CA ASP A 191 -12.35 -6.34 -35.14
C ASP A 191 -13.85 -6.00 -35.01
N ALA A 192 -14.22 -4.71 -34.99
CA ALA A 192 -15.62 -4.26 -34.94
C ALA A 192 -16.45 -4.60 -36.20
N THR A 193 -15.79 -4.83 -37.34
CA THR A 193 -16.43 -5.17 -38.63
C THR A 193 -16.35 -6.67 -38.95
N ASN A 194 -15.86 -7.50 -38.01
CA ASN A 194 -15.56 -8.92 -38.24
C ASN A 194 -14.68 -9.13 -39.48
N GLY A 195 -13.75 -8.22 -39.73
CA GLY A 195 -12.83 -8.28 -40.85
C GLY A 195 -13.47 -8.15 -42.24
N SER A 196 -14.73 -7.69 -42.36
CA SER A 196 -15.40 -7.46 -43.65
C SER A 196 -14.79 -6.22 -44.34
N PRO A 197 -13.83 -6.37 -45.27
CA PRO A 197 -13.16 -5.23 -45.86
C PRO A 197 -14.11 -4.60 -46.87
N GLY A 198 -14.36 -3.29 -46.75
CA GLY A 198 -15.12 -2.54 -47.76
C GLY A 198 -16.58 -2.23 -47.44
N THR A 199 -17.03 -2.35 -46.19
CA THR A 199 -18.22 -1.58 -45.78
C THR A 199 -17.88 -0.10 -45.91
N VAL A 200 -18.55 0.60 -46.84
CA VAL A 200 -18.45 2.05 -47.05
C VAL A 200 -19.75 2.69 -46.59
N GLY A 201 -19.68 3.95 -46.17
CA GLY A 201 -20.86 4.74 -45.82
C GLY A 201 -21.26 4.62 -44.34
N PRO A 202 -22.55 4.85 -44.01
CA PRO A 202 -23.00 5.02 -42.62
C PRO A 202 -22.70 3.85 -41.67
N GLN A 203 -22.62 2.63 -42.19
CA GLN A 203 -22.30 1.45 -41.39
C GLN A 203 -20.83 1.43 -40.94
N ALA A 204 -19.92 1.90 -41.80
CA ALA A 204 -18.51 2.03 -41.47
C ALA A 204 -18.29 3.07 -40.37
N GLU A 205 -18.98 4.21 -40.47
CA GLU A 205 -18.94 5.27 -39.46
C GLU A 205 -19.49 4.77 -38.11
N ALA A 206 -20.61 4.04 -38.12
CA ALA A 206 -21.17 3.45 -36.90
C ALA A 206 -20.23 2.39 -36.29
N ALA A 207 -19.57 1.56 -37.10
CA ALA A 207 -18.59 0.60 -36.63
C ALA A 207 -17.34 1.29 -36.03
N TRP A 208 -16.84 2.34 -36.68
CA TRP A 208 -15.73 3.14 -36.19
C TRP A 208 -16.04 3.85 -34.87
N SER A 209 -17.18 4.53 -34.80
CA SER A 209 -17.65 5.19 -33.57
C SER A 209 -17.76 4.21 -32.41
N ARG A 210 -18.28 2.99 -32.66
CA ARG A 210 -18.30 1.91 -31.65
C ARG A 210 -16.90 1.47 -31.23
N ALA A 211 -15.96 1.32 -32.18
CA ALA A 211 -14.58 0.94 -31.87
C ALA A 211 -13.88 2.01 -31.00
N VAL A 212 -13.97 3.28 -31.39
CA VAL A 212 -13.44 4.41 -30.60
C VAL A 212 -14.05 4.44 -29.21
N GLY A 213 -15.38 4.31 -29.11
CA GLY A 213 -16.09 4.29 -27.83
C GLY A 213 -15.74 3.10 -26.94
N HIS A 214 -15.43 1.94 -27.51
CA HIS A 214 -14.95 0.77 -26.74
C HIS A 214 -13.53 0.98 -26.22
N VAL A 215 -12.62 1.49 -27.05
CA VAL A 215 -11.23 1.78 -26.66
C VAL A 215 -11.17 2.86 -25.58
N ASP A 216 -11.92 3.97 -25.72
CA ASP A 216 -11.96 5.05 -24.71
C ASP A 216 -12.45 4.55 -23.34
N ARG A 217 -13.47 3.69 -23.32
CA ARG A 217 -14.00 3.12 -22.08
C ARG A 217 -13.02 2.14 -21.42
N SER A 218 -12.39 1.29 -22.22
CA SER A 218 -11.38 0.35 -21.72
C SER A 218 -10.16 1.08 -21.16
N TYR A 219 -9.69 2.11 -21.88
CA TYR A 219 -8.63 3.00 -21.45
C TYR A 219 -8.92 3.64 -20.09
N LYS A 220 -10.11 4.24 -19.94
CA LYS A 220 -10.55 4.84 -18.67
C LYS A 220 -10.63 3.80 -17.56
N THR A 221 -11.25 2.66 -17.82
CA THR A 221 -11.42 1.57 -16.84
C THR A 221 -10.08 1.09 -16.30
N ASN A 222 -9.06 0.95 -17.15
CA ASN A 222 -7.71 0.56 -16.73
C ASN A 222 -7.11 1.55 -15.71
N PHE A 223 -7.19 2.86 -15.98
CA PHE A 223 -6.67 3.87 -15.05
C PHE A 223 -7.49 3.96 -13.77
N GLU A 224 -8.80 3.77 -13.84
CA GLU A 224 -9.67 3.73 -12.65
C GLU A 224 -9.38 2.54 -11.75
N LEU A 225 -9.02 1.38 -12.33
CA LEU A 225 -8.56 0.22 -11.57
C LEU A 225 -7.16 0.43 -10.97
N ALA A 226 -6.28 1.14 -11.68
CA ALA A 226 -4.98 1.53 -11.15
C ALA A 226 -5.13 2.46 -9.94
N ASP A 227 -6.00 3.47 -10.03
CA ASP A 227 -6.30 4.39 -8.93
C ASP A 227 -6.99 3.69 -7.75
N LEU A 228 -7.85 2.70 -8.00
CA LEU A 228 -8.39 1.86 -6.93
C LEU A 228 -7.27 1.11 -6.17
N TYR A 229 -6.30 0.59 -6.91
CA TYR A 229 -5.14 -0.07 -6.30
C TYR A 229 -4.26 0.92 -5.53
N GLU A 230 -4.09 2.15 -6.01
CA GLU A 230 -3.44 3.23 -5.27
C GLU A 230 -4.13 3.49 -3.93
N ALA A 231 -5.47 3.62 -3.97
CA ALA A 231 -6.26 3.84 -2.77
C ALA A 231 -6.07 2.70 -1.76
N TRP A 232 -6.03 1.46 -2.26
CA TRP A 232 -5.73 0.29 -1.45
C TRP A 232 -4.30 0.26 -0.89
N ALA A 233 -3.30 0.65 -1.69
CA ALA A 233 -1.91 0.75 -1.26
C ALA A 233 -1.76 1.79 -0.13
N LEU A 234 -2.39 2.96 -0.27
CA LEU A 234 -2.40 3.99 0.76
C LEU A 234 -3.11 3.55 2.04
N ARG A 235 -4.19 2.79 1.93
CA ARG A 235 -4.81 2.14 3.08
C ARG A 235 -3.84 1.19 3.79
N SER A 236 -3.07 0.43 3.03
CA SER A 236 -2.08 -0.51 3.57
C SER A 236 -0.94 0.22 4.26
N PHE A 237 -0.45 1.32 3.66
CA PHE A 237 0.52 2.23 4.27
C PHE A 237 -0.01 2.87 5.56
N GLY A 238 -1.22 3.44 5.55
CA GLY A 238 -1.82 4.03 6.76
C GLY A 238 -1.96 3.02 7.89
N LYS A 239 -2.43 1.80 7.59
CA LYS A 239 -2.49 0.69 8.55
C LYS A 239 -1.12 0.33 9.12
N LEU A 240 -0.07 0.39 8.30
CA LEU A 240 1.30 0.15 8.73
C LEU A 240 1.75 1.19 9.75
N CYS A 241 1.54 2.48 9.45
CA CYS A 241 1.84 3.58 10.36
C CYS A 241 1.10 3.45 11.69
N PHE A 242 -0.21 3.15 11.65
CA PHE A 242 -0.99 2.92 12.86
C PHE A 242 -0.46 1.73 13.66
N THR A 243 -0.13 0.62 12.99
CA THR A 243 0.41 -0.57 13.65
C THR A 243 1.70 -0.25 14.40
N LEU A 244 2.60 0.54 13.82
CA LEU A 244 3.85 0.96 14.48
C LEU A 244 3.59 1.84 15.70
N VAL A 245 2.70 2.83 15.57
CA VAL A 245 2.35 3.71 16.70
C VAL A 245 1.64 2.91 17.80
N SER A 246 0.71 2.01 17.46
CA SER A 246 0.03 1.18 18.45
C SER A 246 1.01 0.32 19.24
N ARG A 247 2.04 -0.23 18.58
CA ARG A 247 3.09 -0.99 19.28
C ARG A 247 3.85 -0.12 20.24
N GLN A 248 4.22 1.09 19.83
CA GLN A 248 4.90 2.01 20.72
C GLN A 248 4.03 2.40 21.91
N VAL A 249 2.76 2.75 21.69
CA VAL A 249 1.83 3.10 22.76
C VAL A 249 1.69 1.93 23.74
N ARG A 250 1.51 0.70 23.25
CA ARG A 250 1.46 -0.51 24.09
C ARG A 250 2.73 -0.73 24.92
N LEU A 251 3.90 -0.38 24.39
CA LEU A 251 5.16 -0.46 25.12
C LEU A 251 5.26 0.58 26.24
N GLU A 252 4.67 1.76 26.05
CA GLU A 252 4.71 2.86 27.02
C GLU A 252 3.58 2.81 28.07
N VAL A 253 2.44 2.14 27.76
CA VAL A 253 1.28 2.04 28.67
C VAL A 253 1.65 1.60 30.09
N PRO A 254 2.44 0.52 30.32
CA PRO A 254 2.77 0.09 31.69
C PRO A 254 3.58 1.13 32.46
N THR A 255 4.45 1.87 31.77
CA THR A 255 5.26 2.94 32.37
C THR A 255 4.37 4.12 32.79
N VAL A 256 3.45 4.52 31.91
CA VAL A 256 2.48 5.59 32.20
C VAL A 256 1.56 5.18 33.35
N GLN A 257 1.06 3.95 33.35
CA GLN A 257 0.23 3.43 34.44
C GLN A 257 0.96 3.43 35.78
N TYR A 258 2.22 2.98 35.80
CA TYR A 258 3.04 3.00 37.02
C TYR A 258 3.24 4.42 37.58
N ILE A 259 3.56 5.39 36.72
CA ILE A 259 3.69 6.80 37.11
C ILE A 259 2.37 7.32 37.66
N LEU A 260 1.27 6.99 37.00
CA LEU A 260 -0.07 7.41 37.41
C LEU A 260 -0.46 6.84 38.77
N GLU A 261 -0.20 5.57 39.02
CA GLU A 261 -0.46 4.90 40.30
C GLU A 261 0.38 5.52 41.42
N THR A 262 1.66 5.83 41.12
CA THR A 262 2.56 6.51 42.08
C THR A 262 2.02 7.90 42.43
N VAL A 263 1.67 8.71 41.44
CA VAL A 263 1.10 10.06 41.65
C VAL A 263 -0.23 9.97 42.40
N LYS A 264 -1.10 9.02 42.03
CA LYS A 264 -2.39 8.79 42.69
C LYS A 264 -2.21 8.42 44.16
N SER A 265 -1.24 7.55 44.49
CA SER A 265 -0.94 7.21 45.88
C SER A 265 -0.48 8.43 46.68
N HIS A 266 0.42 9.26 46.11
CA HIS A 266 0.90 10.46 46.79
C HIS A 266 -0.22 11.50 46.99
N LEU A 267 -1.01 11.75 45.94
CA LEU A 267 -2.14 12.68 46.03
C LEU A 267 -3.21 12.18 47.00
N SER A 268 -3.47 10.87 47.10
CA SER A 268 -4.44 10.34 48.06
C SER A 268 -4.06 10.59 49.52
N VAL A 269 -2.76 10.71 49.81
CA VAL A 269 -2.24 11.06 51.15
C VAL A 269 -2.36 12.55 51.42
N VAL A 270 -2.22 13.40 50.40
CA VAL A 270 -2.24 14.88 50.54
C VAL A 270 -3.66 15.45 50.45
N ALA A 271 -4.48 14.91 49.55
CA ALA A 271 -5.82 15.39 49.21
C ALA A 271 -6.86 15.21 50.32
N SER A 272 -6.52 14.55 51.45
CA SER A 272 -7.40 14.52 52.63
C SER A 272 -7.66 15.91 53.24
N ALA A 273 -6.98 16.96 52.76
CA ALA A 273 -7.09 18.32 53.27
C ALA A 273 -7.83 19.32 52.35
N GLU A 274 -7.94 19.10 51.02
CA GLU A 274 -8.45 20.13 50.10
C GLU A 274 -9.25 19.56 48.91
N SER A 275 -10.40 20.19 48.59
CA SER A 275 -11.35 19.69 47.58
C SER A 275 -10.91 19.86 46.11
N ARG A 276 -9.89 20.69 45.83
CA ARG A 276 -9.39 20.93 44.47
C ARG A 276 -8.62 19.76 43.88
N ASP A 277 -7.96 18.97 44.71
CA ASP A 277 -7.10 17.86 44.25
C ASP A 277 -7.91 16.68 43.68
N LEU A 278 -9.20 16.58 44.03
CA LEU A 278 -10.11 15.56 43.50
C LEU A 278 -10.35 15.72 41.98
N GLY A 279 -10.33 16.96 41.48
CA GLY A 279 -10.50 17.27 40.06
C GLY A 279 -9.33 16.74 39.22
N VAL A 280 -8.10 17.00 39.68
CA VAL A 280 -6.87 16.50 39.03
C VAL A 280 -6.84 14.98 39.03
N LEU A 281 -7.30 14.34 40.12
CA LEU A 281 -7.37 12.88 40.21
C LEU A 281 -8.35 12.29 39.18
N ASN A 282 -9.47 12.97 38.92
CA ASN A 282 -10.43 12.58 37.88
C ASN A 282 -9.86 12.77 36.47
N ASP A 283 -9.09 13.83 36.22
CA ASP A 283 -8.44 14.03 34.92
C ASP A 283 -7.36 12.96 34.65
N LEU A 284 -6.66 12.50 35.70
CA LEU A 284 -5.73 11.38 35.63
C LEU A 284 -6.43 10.04 35.30
N VAL A 285 -7.74 9.90 35.54
CA VAL A 285 -8.49 8.70 35.12
C VAL A 285 -8.45 8.56 33.59
N ILE A 286 -8.35 9.65 32.83
CA ILE A 286 -8.21 9.59 31.36
C ILE A 286 -6.92 8.88 30.94
N LEU A 287 -5.87 9.01 31.76
CA LEU A 287 -4.57 8.38 31.52
C LEU A 287 -4.48 6.94 32.07
N SER A 288 -5.52 6.43 32.73
CA SER A 288 -5.54 5.02 33.20
C SER A 288 -5.59 4.01 32.05
N ASN A 289 -6.16 4.42 30.91
CA ASN A 289 -6.22 3.61 29.69
C ASN A 289 -5.89 4.48 28.45
N PRO A 290 -4.62 4.86 28.26
CA PRO A 290 -4.22 5.77 27.19
C PRO A 290 -4.44 5.16 25.79
N GLN A 291 -4.41 3.83 25.69
CA GLN A 291 -4.73 3.12 24.45
C GLN A 291 -6.18 3.42 24.00
N LYS A 292 -7.15 3.25 24.90
CA LYS A 292 -8.57 3.43 24.59
C LYS A 292 -8.99 4.90 24.50
N LEU A 293 -8.42 5.76 25.36
CA LEU A 293 -8.89 7.13 25.51
C LEU A 293 -8.11 8.16 24.67
N LEU A 294 -6.86 7.86 24.29
CA LEU A 294 -6.05 8.76 23.45
C LEU A 294 -5.77 8.16 22.07
N TYR A 295 -5.25 6.93 22.03
CA TYR A 295 -4.78 6.35 20.77
C TYR A 295 -5.93 5.92 19.85
N GLU A 296 -6.97 5.24 20.35
CA GLU A 296 -8.11 4.82 19.52
C GLU A 296 -8.83 6.01 18.84
N PRO A 297 -9.16 7.12 19.54
CA PRO A 297 -9.75 8.30 18.90
C PRO A 297 -8.82 8.94 17.87
N LEU A 298 -7.51 9.04 18.16
CA LEU A 298 -6.52 9.56 17.22
C LEU A 298 -6.46 8.69 15.96
N GLN A 299 -6.36 7.37 16.15
CA GLN A 299 -6.34 6.40 15.05
C GLN A 299 -7.63 6.47 14.24
N GLN A 300 -8.80 6.47 14.88
CA GLN A 300 -10.09 6.56 14.20
C GLN A 300 -10.19 7.85 13.38
N THR A 301 -9.84 9.00 13.96
CA THR A 301 -9.90 10.31 13.31
C THR A 301 -8.97 10.39 12.10
N SER A 302 -7.70 9.99 12.25
CA SER A 302 -6.75 9.98 11.13
C SER A 302 -7.12 8.93 10.07
N TYR A 303 -7.69 7.79 10.48
CA TYR A 303 -8.08 6.71 9.56
C TYR A 303 -9.36 7.02 8.79
N ILE A 304 -10.25 7.90 9.28
CA ILE A 304 -11.47 8.30 8.56
C ILE A 304 -11.14 8.83 7.17
N GLY A 305 -10.16 9.71 7.02
CA GLY A 305 -9.78 10.25 5.70
C GLY A 305 -9.36 9.15 4.71
N VAL A 306 -8.51 8.23 5.17
CA VAL A 306 -8.05 7.08 4.37
C VAL A 306 -9.21 6.13 4.03
N ARG A 307 -10.14 5.90 4.97
CA ARG A 307 -11.34 5.09 4.71
C ARG A 307 -12.24 5.73 3.66
N VAL A 308 -12.56 7.01 3.82
CA VAL A 308 -13.41 7.75 2.88
C VAL A 308 -12.80 7.70 1.49
N PHE A 309 -11.50 7.95 1.37
CA PHE A 309 -10.77 7.83 0.10
C PHE A 309 -10.92 6.44 -0.55
N VAL A 310 -10.68 5.36 0.18
CA VAL A 310 -10.84 3.99 -0.34
C VAL A 310 -12.28 3.69 -0.74
N TRP A 311 -13.27 4.12 0.05
CA TRP A 311 -14.68 3.92 -0.27
C TRP A 311 -15.11 4.71 -1.49
N THR A 312 -14.65 5.95 -1.64
CA THR A 312 -14.96 6.79 -2.80
C THR A 312 -14.39 6.17 -4.08
N TYR A 313 -13.13 5.72 -4.08
CA TYR A 313 -12.55 5.04 -5.25
C TYR A 313 -13.20 3.67 -5.48
N GLY A 314 -13.50 2.91 -4.43
CA GLY A 314 -14.24 1.66 -4.55
C GLY A 314 -15.60 1.85 -5.22
N PHE A 315 -16.37 2.86 -4.78
CA PHE A 315 -17.65 3.21 -5.39
C PHE A 315 -17.48 3.67 -6.84
N LYS A 316 -16.51 4.56 -7.10
CA LYS A 316 -16.19 5.06 -8.44
C LYS A 316 -15.87 3.93 -9.42
N SER A 317 -14.93 3.04 -9.07
CA SER A 317 -14.51 1.95 -9.94
C SER A 317 -15.64 0.94 -10.17
N VAL A 318 -16.44 0.60 -9.14
CA VAL A 318 -17.61 -0.28 -9.31
C VAL A 318 -18.64 0.37 -10.23
N TYR A 319 -18.90 1.66 -10.05
CA TYR A 319 -19.84 2.42 -10.87
C TYR A 319 -19.40 2.46 -12.34
N LEU A 320 -18.14 2.83 -12.63
CA LEU A 320 -17.62 2.90 -14.00
C LEU A 320 -17.52 1.52 -14.64
N LEU A 321 -17.14 0.49 -13.88
CA LEU A 321 -17.14 -0.90 -14.37
C LEU A 321 -18.55 -1.38 -14.71
N ALA A 322 -19.55 -1.05 -13.88
CA ALA A 322 -20.94 -1.38 -14.17
C ALA A 322 -21.42 -0.70 -15.46
N LEU A 323 -21.06 0.56 -15.69
CA LEU A 323 -21.34 1.24 -16.96
C LEU A 323 -20.64 0.57 -18.14
N ALA A 324 -19.38 0.18 -17.99
CA ALA A 324 -18.64 -0.52 -19.03
C ALA A 324 -19.30 -1.86 -19.39
N ILE A 325 -19.64 -2.69 -18.39
CA ILE A 325 -20.29 -3.99 -18.58
C ILE A 325 -21.66 -3.86 -19.23
N LEU A 326 -22.50 -2.90 -18.79
CA LEU A 326 -23.85 -2.73 -19.33
C LEU A 326 -23.84 -2.22 -20.77
N ASN A 327 -22.84 -1.41 -21.14
CA ASN A 327 -22.73 -0.85 -22.47
C ASN A 327 -22.06 -1.81 -23.47
N ASP A 328 -21.30 -2.80 -23.00
CA ASP A 328 -20.67 -3.82 -23.85
C ASP A 328 -21.57 -5.05 -24.08
N PRO A 329 -21.34 -5.82 -25.16
CA PRO A 329 -21.98 -7.13 -25.33
C PRO A 329 -21.70 -8.04 -24.12
N PRO A 330 -22.68 -8.83 -23.64
CA PRO A 330 -23.95 -9.16 -24.32
C PRO A 330 -25.10 -8.18 -24.06
N PHE A 331 -24.95 -7.20 -23.16
CA PHE A 331 -26.05 -6.34 -22.76
C PHE A 331 -26.32 -5.24 -23.78
N SER A 332 -25.27 -4.57 -24.27
CA SER A 332 -25.35 -3.52 -25.30
C SER A 332 -26.40 -2.45 -25.02
N ILE A 333 -26.54 -2.05 -23.75
CA ILE A 333 -27.49 -1.02 -23.31
C ILE A 333 -26.76 0.33 -23.29
N PRO A 334 -27.01 1.23 -24.26
CA PRO A 334 -26.43 2.57 -24.24
C PRO A 334 -27.04 3.37 -23.09
N LEU A 335 -26.30 3.50 -22.00
CA LEU A 335 -26.71 4.32 -20.85
C LEU A 335 -26.32 5.78 -21.03
N CYS A 336 -25.19 6.03 -21.71
CA CYS A 336 -24.61 7.34 -21.98
C CYS A 336 -24.77 7.76 -23.44
N GLY A 337 -24.66 9.07 -23.69
CA GLY A 337 -24.69 9.66 -25.03
C GLY A 337 -26.06 10.23 -25.40
N ASP A 338 -26.15 10.80 -26.60
CA ASP A 338 -27.39 11.42 -27.10
C ASP A 338 -28.51 10.39 -27.30
N ASP A 339 -28.14 9.15 -27.60
CA ASP A 339 -29.04 7.99 -27.74
C ASP A 339 -29.20 7.20 -26.42
N GLY A 340 -28.61 7.68 -25.32
CA GLY A 340 -28.59 6.97 -24.05
C GLY A 340 -29.97 6.95 -23.37
N VAL A 341 -30.38 5.80 -22.83
CA VAL A 341 -31.69 5.67 -22.14
C VAL A 341 -31.73 6.51 -20.85
N PHE A 342 -30.58 6.76 -20.21
CA PHE A 342 -30.48 7.50 -18.95
C PHE A 342 -29.26 8.45 -18.90
N PRO A 343 -29.30 9.60 -19.60
CA PRO A 343 -28.19 10.56 -19.65
C PRO A 343 -27.78 11.09 -18.26
N ALA A 344 -28.74 11.16 -17.34
CA ALA A 344 -28.51 11.56 -15.96
C ALA A 344 -27.46 10.71 -15.26
N VAL A 345 -27.34 9.42 -15.59
CA VAL A 345 -26.32 8.54 -15.00
C VAL A 345 -24.94 9.11 -15.30
N CYS A 346 -24.64 9.43 -16.56
CA CYS A 346 -23.29 9.82 -16.98
C CYS A 346 -22.93 11.26 -16.58
N SER A 347 -23.94 12.10 -16.31
CA SER A 347 -23.74 13.41 -15.69
C SER A 347 -23.16 13.34 -14.27
N LEU A 348 -23.22 12.19 -13.59
CA LEU A 348 -22.62 12.00 -12.27
C LEU A 348 -21.10 11.82 -12.31
N ILE A 349 -20.52 11.43 -13.44
CA ILE A 349 -19.08 11.13 -13.55
C ILE A 349 -18.20 12.29 -13.05
N PRO A 350 -18.39 13.56 -13.48
CA PRO A 350 -17.57 14.67 -13.00
C PRO A 350 -17.71 14.92 -11.49
N TYR A 351 -18.88 14.65 -10.90
CA TYR A 351 -19.09 14.80 -9.46
C TYR A 351 -18.37 13.70 -8.68
N VAL A 352 -18.38 12.47 -9.19
CA VAL A 352 -17.63 11.36 -8.60
C VAL A 352 -16.12 11.62 -8.71
N ASP A 353 -15.64 12.16 -9.83
CA ASP A 353 -14.26 12.60 -10.00
C ASP A 353 -13.87 13.69 -8.99
N GLY A 354 -14.72 14.72 -8.84
CA GLY A 354 -14.51 15.77 -7.85
C GLY A 354 -14.49 15.25 -6.41
N ALA A 355 -15.39 14.32 -6.07
CA ALA A 355 -15.41 13.68 -4.76
C ALA A 355 -14.15 12.82 -4.52
N ALA A 356 -13.69 12.09 -5.54
CA ALA A 356 -12.46 11.30 -5.48
C ALA A 356 -11.23 12.20 -5.25
N PHE A 357 -11.15 13.32 -5.96
CA PHE A 357 -10.09 14.33 -5.78
C PHE A 357 -10.09 14.94 -4.37
N LEU A 358 -11.25 15.35 -3.86
CA LEU A 358 -11.38 15.89 -2.50
C LEU A 358 -11.01 14.83 -1.44
N ALA A 359 -11.48 13.59 -1.60
CA ALA A 359 -11.16 12.50 -0.69
C ALA A 359 -9.66 12.17 -0.68
N SER A 360 -9.00 12.20 -1.85
CA SER A 360 -7.55 12.01 -1.97
C SER A 360 -6.78 13.11 -1.25
N THR A 361 -7.19 14.37 -1.44
CA THR A 361 -6.57 15.53 -0.78
C THR A 361 -6.72 15.46 0.73
N LEU A 362 -7.91 15.11 1.23
CA LEU A 362 -8.18 14.94 2.66
C LEU A 362 -7.36 13.78 3.26
N ALA A 363 -7.26 12.66 2.56
CA ALA A 363 -6.45 11.52 3.01
C ALA A 363 -4.96 11.87 3.08
N ILE A 364 -4.43 12.61 2.10
CA ILE A 364 -3.06 13.14 2.11
C ILE A 364 -2.84 14.05 3.31
N TYR A 365 -3.72 15.05 3.48
CA TYR A 365 -3.62 16.00 4.59
C TYR A 365 -3.61 15.28 5.94
N ASN A 366 -4.55 14.35 6.16
CA ASN A 366 -4.63 13.59 7.41
C ASN A 366 -3.38 12.73 7.66
N LEU A 367 -2.81 12.11 6.62
CA LEU A 367 -1.58 11.32 6.76
C LEU A 367 -0.36 12.20 7.06
N VAL A 368 -0.23 13.36 6.40
CA VAL A 368 0.87 14.30 6.65
C VAL A 368 0.78 14.88 8.06
N VAL A 369 -0.41 15.28 8.51
CA VAL A 369 -0.63 15.77 9.88
C VAL A 369 -0.36 14.66 10.90
N PHE A 370 -0.81 13.43 10.65
CA PHE A 370 -0.52 12.29 11.51
C PHE A 370 0.99 12.02 11.60
N GLU A 371 1.69 12.06 10.47
CA GLU A 371 3.12 11.85 10.42
C GLU A 371 3.88 12.95 11.17
N GLN A 372 3.59 14.22 10.92
CA GLN A 372 4.26 15.35 11.57
C GLN A 372 4.13 15.29 13.09
N ASN A 373 2.95 14.92 13.59
CA ASN A 373 2.69 14.82 15.04
C ASN A 373 3.32 13.58 15.68
N LEU A 374 3.67 12.54 14.91
CA LEU A 374 4.18 11.26 15.41
C LEU A 374 5.53 10.89 14.79
N GLN A 375 6.24 11.88 14.23
CA GLN A 375 7.46 11.69 13.46
C GLN A 375 8.54 10.98 14.31
N ASP A 376 8.66 11.36 15.58
CA ASP A 376 9.63 10.77 16.50
C ASP A 376 9.34 9.29 16.77
N ILE A 377 8.06 8.93 16.91
CA ILE A 377 7.62 7.54 17.12
C ILE A 377 7.85 6.72 15.86
N LEU A 378 7.45 7.24 14.70
CA LEU A 378 7.59 6.55 13.42
C LEU A 378 9.07 6.36 13.06
N ASN A 379 9.93 7.34 13.30
CA ASN A 379 11.35 7.27 12.92
C ASN A 379 12.24 6.51 13.91
N ARG A 380 11.72 6.07 15.07
CA ARG A 380 12.51 5.37 16.10
C ARG A 380 13.25 4.12 15.58
N ASN A 381 12.66 3.41 14.62
CA ASN A 381 13.20 2.18 14.02
C ASN A 381 13.57 2.35 12.54
N ASP A 382 14.05 3.54 12.14
CA ASP A 382 14.42 3.86 10.76
C ASP A 382 13.28 3.60 9.74
N PHE A 383 12.02 3.75 10.17
CA PHE A 383 10.87 3.51 9.29
C PHE A 383 10.80 4.53 8.15
N ARG A 384 11.24 5.78 8.38
CA ARG A 384 11.23 6.87 7.39
C ARG A 384 9.88 7.02 6.70
N ALA A 385 8.84 7.30 7.50
CA ALA A 385 7.47 7.39 7.02
C ALA A 385 7.34 8.32 5.81
N PHE A 386 7.98 9.49 5.83
CA PHE A 386 7.92 10.48 4.76
C PHE A 386 8.46 9.95 3.43
N GLU A 387 9.63 9.33 3.43
CA GLU A 387 10.25 8.79 2.22
C GLU A 387 9.36 7.69 1.60
N LYS A 388 8.79 6.84 2.46
CA LYS A 388 7.86 5.79 2.04
C LYS A 388 6.53 6.36 1.56
N PHE A 389 5.99 7.36 2.23
CA PHE A 389 4.77 8.05 1.84
C PHE A 389 4.94 8.72 0.46
N LEU A 390 6.05 9.43 0.28
CA LEU A 390 6.40 10.09 -0.97
C LEU A 390 6.49 9.06 -2.11
N SER A 391 7.08 7.88 -1.87
CA SER A 391 7.15 6.81 -2.88
C SER A 391 5.78 6.32 -3.39
N VAL A 392 4.74 6.42 -2.56
CA VAL A 392 3.37 6.05 -2.92
C VAL A 392 2.66 7.21 -3.63
N LYS A 393 2.92 8.45 -3.20
CA LYS A 393 2.16 9.62 -3.66
C LYS A 393 2.72 10.32 -4.88
N VAL A 394 4.02 10.21 -5.16
CA VAL A 394 4.62 10.84 -6.35
C VAL A 394 3.89 10.41 -7.63
N LEU A 395 3.44 9.16 -7.71
CA LEU A 395 2.69 8.67 -8.86
C LEU A 395 1.42 9.49 -9.14
N VAL A 396 0.64 9.80 -8.11
CA VAL A 396 -0.62 10.56 -8.20
C VAL A 396 -0.39 12.00 -8.63
N SER A 397 0.67 12.60 -8.07
CA SER A 397 1.03 13.98 -8.40
C SER A 397 1.49 14.06 -9.86
N ILE A 398 2.21 13.04 -10.34
CA ILE A 398 2.62 12.92 -11.74
C ILE A 398 1.39 12.75 -12.63
N THR A 399 0.53 11.75 -12.39
CA THR A 399 -0.64 11.47 -13.25
C THR A 399 -1.56 12.68 -13.38
N PHE A 400 -1.86 13.37 -12.27
CA PHE A 400 -2.69 14.57 -12.28
C PHE A 400 -2.04 15.74 -13.02
N LEU A 401 -0.80 16.07 -12.69
CA LEU A 401 -0.09 17.20 -13.29
C LEU A 401 0.15 16.96 -14.78
N GLN A 402 0.52 15.74 -15.15
CA GLN A 402 0.77 15.31 -16.51
C GLN A 402 -0.51 15.34 -17.34
N GLY A 403 -1.64 14.85 -16.84
CA GLY A 403 -2.92 14.92 -17.54
C GLY A 403 -3.29 16.36 -17.89
N PHE A 404 -3.19 17.27 -16.91
CA PHE A 404 -3.40 18.71 -17.12
C PHE A 404 -2.40 19.30 -18.13
N ALA A 405 -1.10 19.05 -17.93
CA ALA A 405 -0.04 19.59 -18.78
C ALA A 405 -0.17 19.11 -20.24
N LEU A 406 -0.48 17.84 -20.47
CA LEU A 406 -0.67 17.30 -21.82
C LEU A 406 -1.92 17.89 -22.49
N GLN A 407 -3.03 18.05 -21.77
CA GLN A 407 -4.23 18.70 -22.32
C GLN A 407 -3.97 20.15 -22.71
N VAL A 408 -3.26 20.90 -21.87
CA VAL A 408 -2.92 22.31 -22.16
C VAL A 408 -1.89 22.40 -23.30
N ILE A 409 -0.76 21.71 -23.17
CA ILE A 409 0.35 21.83 -24.12
C ILE A 409 -0.01 21.13 -25.43
N LEU A 410 -0.26 19.82 -25.43
CA LEU A 410 -0.53 19.09 -26.66
C LEU A 410 -1.90 19.43 -27.24
N GLY A 411 -2.93 19.53 -26.40
CA GLY A 411 -4.29 19.82 -26.87
C GLY A 411 -4.48 21.27 -27.33
N SER A 412 -4.08 22.25 -26.51
CA SER A 412 -4.36 23.67 -26.83
C SER A 412 -3.29 24.31 -27.71
N VAL A 413 -2.00 24.00 -27.50
CA VAL A 413 -0.90 24.63 -28.25
C VAL A 413 -0.61 23.89 -29.55
N TYR A 414 -0.47 22.57 -29.49
CA TYR A 414 -0.11 21.75 -30.67
C TYR A 414 -1.32 21.16 -31.41
N ARG A 415 -2.55 21.32 -30.89
CA ARG A 415 -3.80 20.81 -31.47
C ARG A 415 -3.81 19.30 -31.70
N PHE A 416 -3.20 18.55 -30.80
CA PHE A 416 -3.24 17.09 -30.85
C PHE A 416 -4.66 16.60 -30.57
N SER A 417 -5.06 15.52 -31.25
CA SER A 417 -6.32 14.85 -30.99
C SER A 417 -6.32 14.25 -29.58
N LYS A 418 -7.52 14.05 -29.01
CA LYS A 418 -7.66 13.41 -27.70
C LYS A 418 -6.99 12.02 -27.68
N ALA A 419 -7.15 11.23 -28.75
CA ALA A 419 -6.52 9.92 -28.85
C ALA A 419 -4.98 10.00 -28.84
N GLN A 420 -4.38 11.01 -29.48
CA GLN A 420 -2.93 11.23 -29.44
C GLN A 420 -2.46 11.62 -28.03
N ILE A 421 -3.23 12.45 -27.33
CA ILE A 421 -2.95 12.85 -25.95
C ILE A 421 -3.03 11.63 -25.02
N ASP A 422 -4.06 10.80 -25.16
CA ASP A 422 -4.26 9.59 -24.38
C ASP A 422 -3.17 8.54 -24.65
N LEU A 423 -2.76 8.36 -25.92
CA LEU A 423 -1.63 7.51 -26.29
C LEU A 423 -0.32 8.00 -25.66
N CYS A 424 -0.07 9.31 -25.71
CA CYS A 424 1.10 9.95 -25.09
C CYS A 424 1.10 9.77 -23.57
N TYR A 425 -0.05 10.01 -22.92
CA TYR A 425 -0.21 9.84 -21.50
C TYR A 425 0.10 8.41 -21.05
N ALA A 426 -0.51 7.40 -21.68
CA ALA A 426 -0.26 6.00 -21.36
C ALA A 426 1.21 5.59 -21.59
N ALA A 427 1.83 6.05 -22.68
CA ALA A 427 3.23 5.77 -22.97
C ALA A 427 4.18 6.38 -21.93
N LEU A 428 3.93 7.63 -21.51
CA LEU A 428 4.71 8.31 -20.48
C LEU A 428 4.59 7.61 -19.12
N ILE A 429 3.38 7.22 -18.70
CA ILE A 429 3.19 6.47 -17.44
C ILE A 429 3.99 5.16 -17.46
N CYS A 430 4.00 4.44 -18.58
CA CYS A 430 4.81 3.23 -18.74
C CYS A 430 6.31 3.49 -18.53
N CYS A 431 6.82 4.65 -18.95
CA CYS A 431 8.21 5.04 -18.74
C CYS A 431 8.49 5.51 -17.30
N GLU A 432 7.54 6.21 -16.68
CA GLU A 432 7.69 6.82 -15.35
C GLU A 432 7.56 5.81 -14.20
N VAL A 433 6.86 4.69 -14.40
CA VAL A 433 6.76 3.64 -13.37
C VAL A 433 8.11 3.00 -13.04
N LEU A 434 9.09 3.04 -13.97
CA LEU A 434 10.44 2.51 -13.71
C LEU A 434 11.20 3.33 -12.65
N PRO A 435 11.44 4.65 -12.81
CA PRO A 435 12.08 5.44 -11.77
C PRO A 435 11.27 5.43 -10.46
N LEU A 436 9.93 5.36 -10.52
CA LEU A 436 9.10 5.17 -9.33
C LEU A 436 9.38 3.84 -8.62
N SER A 437 9.51 2.74 -9.37
CA SER A 437 9.88 1.44 -8.79
C SER A 437 11.26 1.46 -8.14
N LEU A 438 12.21 2.23 -8.67
CA LEU A 438 13.53 2.41 -8.05
C LEU A 438 13.45 3.24 -6.76
N LEU A 439 12.60 4.27 -6.73
CA LEU A 439 12.33 5.06 -5.52
C LEU A 439 11.67 4.19 -4.44
N VAL A 440 10.67 3.39 -4.81
CA VAL A 440 10.04 2.40 -3.94
C VAL A 440 11.06 1.38 -3.46
N PHE A 441 11.89 0.85 -4.36
CA PHE A 441 12.97 -0.09 -4.02
C PHE A 441 13.91 0.48 -2.96
N LYS A 442 14.32 1.74 -3.12
CA LYS A 442 15.18 2.44 -2.15
C LYS A 442 14.48 2.65 -0.80
N GLY A 443 13.25 3.20 -0.81
CA GLY A 443 12.52 3.56 0.40
C GLY A 443 12.02 2.36 1.21
N TRP A 444 11.79 1.22 0.56
CA TRP A 444 11.26 0.00 1.19
C TRP A 444 12.27 -1.16 1.21
N ARG A 445 13.57 -0.87 1.02
CA ARG A 445 14.62 -1.88 1.14
C ARG A 445 14.65 -2.44 2.56
N PRO A 446 14.65 -3.77 2.77
CA PRO A 446 14.75 -4.33 4.10
C PRO A 446 16.14 -4.06 4.69
N SER A 447 16.17 -3.62 5.94
CA SER A 447 17.39 -3.41 6.74
C SER A 447 17.54 -4.49 7.82
N SER A 448 18.76 -4.73 8.29
CA SER A 448 18.97 -5.60 9.47
C SER A 448 18.45 -4.90 10.72
N GLY A 449 17.54 -5.53 11.47
CA GLY A 449 16.88 -4.90 12.62
C GLY A 449 15.81 -3.88 12.23
N ASP A 450 15.29 -3.97 11.01
CA ASP A 450 14.23 -3.07 10.53
C ASP A 450 12.94 -3.21 11.36
N TRP A 451 12.02 -2.26 11.19
CA TRP A 451 10.73 -2.18 11.92
C TRP A 451 9.85 -3.44 11.83
N TYR A 452 10.13 -4.37 10.92
CA TYR A 452 9.55 -5.73 10.91
C TYR A 452 9.88 -6.55 12.17
N ALA A 453 11.00 -6.27 12.85
CA ALA A 453 11.40 -6.98 14.06
C ALA A 453 10.38 -6.80 15.20
N GLY A 454 9.67 -5.67 15.24
CA GLY A 454 8.62 -5.42 16.22
C GLY A 454 7.44 -6.39 16.13
N ASP A 455 7.25 -7.07 14.99
CA ASP A 455 6.25 -8.14 14.83
C ASP A 455 6.64 -9.39 15.64
N SER A 456 7.94 -9.54 15.98
CA SER A 456 8.49 -10.70 16.70
C SER A 456 8.69 -10.45 18.20
N GLU A 457 9.08 -9.22 18.59
CA GLU A 457 9.48 -8.91 19.97
C GLU A 457 8.34 -8.90 20.98
N SER A 458 7.09 -8.67 20.53
CA SER A 458 5.91 -8.66 21.40
C SER A 458 5.74 -9.95 22.21
N ARG A 459 6.36 -11.07 21.80
CA ARG A 459 6.29 -12.35 22.52
C ARG A 459 7.59 -12.80 23.18
N GLN A 460 8.75 -12.25 22.85
CA GLN A 460 10.02 -12.72 23.42
C GLN A 460 10.18 -12.33 24.91
N SER A 461 9.47 -11.29 25.36
CA SER A 461 9.38 -10.91 26.79
C SER A 461 8.53 -11.88 27.64
N ARG A 462 7.89 -12.89 27.03
CA ARG A 462 7.11 -13.95 27.70
C ARG A 462 7.98 -15.15 28.15
N ARG A 463 9.30 -15.10 27.91
CA ARG A 463 10.23 -16.23 28.08
C ARG A 463 10.48 -16.68 29.51
N ASP A 464 10.18 -15.86 30.52
CA ASP A 464 10.62 -16.17 31.89
C ASP A 464 9.57 -16.84 32.77
N VAL A 465 8.34 -17.12 32.27
CA VAL A 465 7.27 -17.68 33.11
C VAL A 465 6.64 -18.99 32.62
N GLU A 466 6.65 -19.35 31.33
CA GLU A 466 6.09 -20.66 30.93
C GLU A 466 6.65 -21.21 29.62
N SER A 467 7.26 -22.39 29.73
CA SER A 467 7.88 -23.19 28.67
C SER A 467 6.82 -23.96 27.85
N GLU A 468 5.94 -23.26 27.14
CA GLU A 468 5.17 -23.87 26.04
C GLU A 468 5.15 -22.95 24.80
N LEU A 469 5.89 -23.41 23.78
CA LEU A 469 5.93 -23.02 22.37
C LEU A 469 5.98 -21.53 22.01
N MET A 470 7.15 -21.12 21.51
CA MET A 470 7.37 -19.94 20.66
C MET A 470 6.27 -19.88 19.59
N ARG A 471 5.43 -18.84 19.61
CA ARG A 471 4.29 -18.74 18.70
C ARG A 471 4.36 -17.39 18.01
N GLY A 472 4.48 -17.31 16.69
CA GLY A 472 4.37 -16.04 15.95
C GLY A 472 2.93 -15.53 15.84
N GLN A 473 2.70 -14.22 15.72
CA GLN A 473 1.37 -13.62 15.48
C GLN A 473 1.14 -13.46 13.97
N LEU A 474 0.05 -14.05 13.48
CA LEU A 474 -0.35 -13.94 12.09
C LEU A 474 -1.23 -12.72 11.85
N ALA A 475 -1.33 -12.33 10.58
CA ALA A 475 -2.03 -11.12 10.15
C ALA A 475 -3.50 -10.99 10.58
N ASP A 476 -4.18 -12.12 10.83
CA ASP A 476 -5.59 -12.13 11.24
C ASP A 476 -5.77 -12.53 12.72
N GLU A 477 -4.69 -12.76 13.47
CA GLU A 477 -4.76 -12.97 14.92
C GLU A 477 -4.99 -11.60 15.60
N ALA A 478 -6.26 -11.22 15.77
CA ALA A 478 -6.63 -10.12 16.64
C ALA A 478 -6.02 -10.38 18.03
N SER A 479 -5.23 -9.44 18.54
CA SER A 479 -4.69 -9.53 19.91
C SER A 479 -5.88 -9.68 20.85
N SER A 480 -6.03 -10.85 21.48
CA SER A 480 -7.11 -11.03 22.44
C SER A 480 -6.85 -10.12 23.65
N PRO A 481 -7.89 -9.61 24.32
CA PRO A 481 -7.72 -8.80 25.54
C PRO A 481 -6.93 -9.54 26.63
N SER A 482 -6.94 -10.88 26.63
CA SER A 482 -6.18 -11.70 27.58
C SER A 482 -4.68 -11.70 27.30
N ASP A 483 -4.26 -11.60 26.03
CA ASP A 483 -2.84 -11.50 25.67
C ASP A 483 -2.24 -10.16 26.09
N ASP A 484 -3.03 -9.09 26.09
CA ASP A 484 -2.60 -7.76 26.51
C ASP A 484 -2.34 -7.70 28.03
N ALA A 485 -3.14 -8.37 28.86
CA ALA A 485 -2.94 -8.39 30.32
C ALA A 485 -1.61 -9.05 30.73
N ALA A 486 -1.25 -10.17 30.10
CA ALA A 486 -0.01 -10.89 30.39
C ALA A 486 1.24 -10.12 29.92
N PHE A 487 1.17 -9.47 28.74
CA PHE A 487 2.25 -8.62 28.25
C PHE A 487 2.49 -7.42 29.18
N VAL A 488 1.40 -6.75 29.60
CA VAL A 488 1.46 -5.64 30.56
C VAL A 488 2.06 -6.11 31.88
N ALA A 489 1.64 -7.27 32.40
CA ALA A 489 2.19 -7.86 33.63
C ALA A 489 3.71 -8.13 33.56
N SER A 490 4.21 -8.66 32.43
CA SER A 490 5.66 -8.90 32.24
C SER A 490 6.52 -7.62 32.20
N ARG A 491 5.86 -6.49 31.94
CA ARG A 491 6.47 -5.17 31.76
C ARG A 491 6.21 -4.25 32.96
N GLN A 492 5.33 -4.64 33.89
CA GLN A 492 5.27 -3.97 35.16
C GLN A 492 6.66 -4.03 35.78
N PRO A 493 7.18 -2.92 36.33
CA PRO A 493 8.45 -2.96 37.04
C PRO A 493 8.33 -4.08 38.06
N THR A 494 9.21 -5.09 37.93
CA THR A 494 9.29 -6.26 38.82
C THR A 494 9.03 -5.75 40.22
N GLU A 495 7.90 -6.20 40.80
CA GLU A 495 7.28 -5.66 42.01
C GLU A 495 8.29 -4.83 42.77
N ALA A 496 8.12 -3.50 42.80
CA ALA A 496 9.00 -2.60 43.51
C ALA A 496 9.28 -3.22 44.89
N LEU A 497 10.43 -3.90 45.00
CA LEU A 497 10.88 -4.76 46.10
C LEU A 497 9.82 -4.83 47.18
N THR A 498 8.76 -5.65 47.00
CA THR A 498 7.52 -5.71 47.83
C THR A 498 7.76 -4.97 49.12
N ALA A 499 7.43 -3.66 49.16
CA ALA A 499 8.00 -2.68 50.09
C ALA A 499 8.52 -3.39 51.33
N ARG A 500 9.80 -3.81 51.28
CA ARG A 500 10.31 -4.81 52.23
C ARG A 500 10.04 -4.17 53.57
N LEU A 501 9.11 -4.73 54.36
CA LEU A 501 8.61 -4.13 55.61
C LEU A 501 9.82 -3.51 56.26
N ALA A 502 9.90 -2.17 56.23
CA ALA A 502 11.15 -1.48 56.49
C ALA A 502 11.65 -2.04 57.81
N GLN A 503 12.74 -2.82 57.78
CA GLN A 503 13.40 -3.17 59.02
C GLN A 503 13.69 -1.82 59.65
N ALA A 504 13.40 -1.62 60.93
CA ALA A 504 13.26 -0.31 61.56
C ALA A 504 14.47 0.66 61.39
N ASN A 505 15.55 0.20 60.74
CA ASN A 505 16.79 0.91 60.48
C ASN A 505 17.14 1.10 58.97
N ASP A 506 16.33 0.64 58.00
CA ASP A 506 16.63 0.78 56.57
C ASP A 506 16.12 2.13 56.01
N ILE A 507 17.04 3.02 55.63
CA ILE A 507 16.74 4.29 54.96
C ILE A 507 16.83 4.07 53.45
N THR A 508 15.70 4.17 52.75
CA THR A 508 15.66 4.06 51.29
C THR A 508 15.60 5.46 50.67
N ALA A 509 16.57 5.81 49.82
CA ALA A 509 16.60 7.08 49.09
C ALA A 509 16.52 6.82 47.58
N VAL A 510 15.58 7.47 46.90
CA VAL A 510 15.45 7.41 45.43
C VAL A 510 16.15 8.61 44.84
N ILE A 511 17.20 8.37 44.05
CA ILE A 511 17.94 9.41 43.34
C ILE A 511 17.44 9.42 41.88
N GLU A 512 16.66 10.44 41.52
CA GLU A 512 16.24 10.67 40.14
C GLU A 512 17.33 11.44 39.39
N LEU A 513 17.95 10.80 38.38
CA LEU A 513 18.87 11.47 37.48
C LEU A 513 18.09 12.07 36.31
N ARG A 514 18.12 13.41 36.17
CA ARG A 514 17.49 14.12 35.05
C ARG A 514 18.52 14.38 33.94
N GLY A 515 18.16 14.05 32.70
CA GLY A 515 19.00 14.22 31.51
C GLY A 515 19.24 12.92 30.75
N ASP A 516 20.02 13.00 29.67
CA ASP A 516 20.37 11.89 28.79
C ASP A 516 21.50 11.05 29.43
N VAL A 517 21.17 10.32 30.51
CA VAL A 517 22.13 9.51 31.27
C VAL A 517 22.27 8.15 30.62
N ARG A 518 23.46 7.86 30.09
CA ARG A 518 23.74 6.55 29.48
C ARG A 518 23.73 5.47 30.56
N ALA A 519 23.33 4.25 30.20
CA ALA A 519 23.32 3.12 31.13
C ALA A 519 24.67 2.89 31.82
N LYS A 520 25.79 3.16 31.13
CA LYS A 520 27.15 3.10 31.69
C LYS A 520 27.39 4.14 32.79
N GLU A 521 26.87 5.36 32.62
CA GLU A 521 27.01 6.45 33.59
C GLU A 521 26.13 6.19 34.81
N GLY A 522 24.91 5.69 34.59
CA GLY A 522 24.03 5.24 35.66
C GLY A 522 24.61 4.10 36.48
N LYS A 523 25.20 3.10 35.82
CA LYS A 523 25.90 1.98 36.47
C LYS A 523 27.14 2.45 37.23
N ALA A 524 27.92 3.37 36.66
CA ALA A 524 29.07 3.96 37.34
C ALA A 524 28.65 4.71 38.61
N LEU A 525 27.50 5.38 38.60
CA LEU A 525 26.96 6.05 39.79
C LEU A 525 26.48 5.05 40.85
N GLU A 526 25.82 3.95 40.44
CA GLU A 526 25.48 2.83 41.32
C GLU A 526 26.74 2.27 42.00
N ASP A 527 27.77 1.96 41.21
CA ASP A 527 29.03 1.40 41.70
C ASP A 527 29.75 2.39 42.63
N LEU A 528 29.74 3.68 42.31
CA LEU A 528 30.30 4.74 43.14
C LEU A 528 29.62 4.77 44.52
N ILE A 529 28.28 4.84 44.56
CA ILE A 529 27.53 4.90 45.83
C ILE A 529 27.78 3.64 46.67
N ASN A 530 27.76 2.47 46.04
CA ASN A 530 28.00 1.18 46.70
C ASN A 530 29.45 1.04 47.20
N THR A 531 30.42 1.71 46.56
CA THR A 531 31.82 1.69 46.98
C THR A 531 32.06 2.61 48.17
N PHE A 532 31.46 3.81 48.16
CA PHE A 532 31.69 4.82 49.21
C PHE A 532 30.79 4.63 50.44
N SER A 533 29.68 3.91 50.32
CA SER A 533 28.77 3.68 51.43
C SER A 533 28.75 2.22 51.87
N LYS A 534 29.07 1.98 53.14
CA LYS A 534 28.90 0.65 53.77
C LYS A 534 27.45 0.39 54.21
N THR A 535 26.64 1.45 54.29
CA THR A 535 25.27 1.41 54.82
C THR A 535 24.19 1.65 53.77
N VAL A 536 24.53 2.32 52.66
CA VAL A 536 23.58 2.61 51.56
C VAL A 536 23.89 1.70 50.39
N ARG A 537 22.86 0.97 49.92
CA ARG A 537 22.92 0.24 48.65
C ARG A 537 22.14 0.99 47.59
N ALA A 538 22.81 1.39 46.53
CA ALA A 538 22.19 1.92 45.32
C ALA A 538 21.95 0.79 44.31
N HIS A 539 20.86 0.91 43.55
CA HIS A 539 20.62 0.13 42.35
C HIS A 539 20.20 1.08 41.24
N TYR A 540 20.95 1.12 40.14
CA TYR A 540 20.57 1.89 38.98
C TYR A 540 19.46 1.15 38.23
N LYS A 541 18.28 1.77 38.16
CA LYS A 541 17.25 1.42 37.19
C LYS A 541 17.28 2.47 36.08
N PRO A 542 17.61 2.11 34.83
CA PRO A 542 17.46 3.04 33.73
C PRO A 542 16.00 3.48 33.63
N ALA A 543 15.77 4.77 33.41
CA ALA A 543 14.42 5.27 33.16
C ALA A 543 13.81 4.45 32.01
N ALA A 544 12.60 3.93 32.20
CA ALA A 544 11.93 3.10 31.20
C ALA A 544 11.87 3.77 29.80
N LEU A 545 11.91 5.11 29.79
CA LEU A 545 11.92 5.96 28.60
C LEU A 545 13.27 6.02 27.86
N PHE A 546 14.42 5.80 28.54
CA PHE A 546 15.76 5.81 27.94
C PHE A 546 16.31 4.39 27.78
N ARG A 547 15.59 3.53 27.03
CA ARG A 547 16.22 2.35 26.42
C ARG A 547 17.08 2.82 25.25
N CYS A 548 18.33 3.16 25.58
CA CYS A 548 19.34 3.50 24.60
C CYS A 548 19.68 2.27 23.73
N ARG A 549 19.87 2.55 22.43
CA ARG A 549 20.38 1.64 21.40
C ARG A 549 21.42 0.68 22.00
N THR A 550 21.14 -0.61 21.96
CA THR A 550 22.21 -1.58 21.73
C THR A 550 22.71 -1.33 20.31
N THR A 551 23.64 -0.38 20.15
CA THR A 551 24.53 -0.41 19.01
C THR A 551 25.22 -1.76 19.08
N ASN A 552 24.80 -2.68 18.22
CA ASN A 552 25.49 -3.93 17.90
C ASN A 552 26.83 -3.61 17.24
N ASP A 553 27.70 -2.92 17.97
CA ASP A 553 29.12 -2.79 17.68
C ASP A 553 29.86 -3.99 18.31
N PHE A 554 29.27 -5.18 18.18
CA PHE A 554 30.07 -6.40 18.17
C PHE A 554 30.71 -6.47 16.79
N ARG A 555 31.87 -5.82 16.69
CA ARG A 555 32.86 -6.10 15.65
C ARG A 555 33.10 -7.60 15.63
N VAL A 556 32.53 -8.28 14.64
CA VAL A 556 33.08 -9.53 14.12
C VAL A 556 34.38 -9.14 13.43
N ARG A 557 35.51 -9.44 14.09
CA ARG A 557 36.77 -9.71 13.40
C ARG A 557 36.78 -11.16 12.98
#